data_AF-A0A257U4Y6-F1
#
_entry.id   AF-A0A257U4Y6-F1
#
_cell.length_a   1.000
_cell.length_b   1.000
_cell.length_c   1.000
_cell.angle_alpha   90.00
_cell.angle_beta   90.00
_cell.angle_gamma   90.00
#
_symmetry.space_group_name_H-M   'P 1'
#
loop_
_entity.id
_entity.type
_entity.pdbx_description
1 polymer ?
#
loop_
_entity_poly.entity_id
_entity_poly.type
_entity_poly.pdbx_seq_one_letter_code
_entity_poly.pdbx_strand_id
1 'polypeptide(L)'
;AGSRDIPRGESVLERRGERWRAGAIEFAAGSRATLWCAGEACPVLEVEALEDADAGSAWTWWVREFPLDELGSRLGVKGVRAVTVTRRGVSGRALSVSVSGQGGSKEFGGMAFRRALDLPDTLFVVSPSRNAGRPALRFLGRGWGHGVGMCQNGAYGLARGGATYVEILKTYYTGVEVTRWQGGNDEQRPGTGERGP
;
A
#
# COMPACT_ATOMS: atom_id res chain seq x y z
N ALA A 1 -13.08 4.56 13.54
CA ALA A 1 -11.99 5.43 14.01
C ALA A 1 -12.07 6.72 13.19
N GLY A 2 -12.33 7.86 13.83
CA GLY A 2 -12.41 9.15 13.14
C GLY A 2 -11.02 9.63 12.75
N SER A 3 -10.87 10.19 11.56
CA SER A 3 -9.69 10.97 11.19
C SER A 3 -9.72 12.29 11.95
N ARG A 4 -8.66 12.61 12.67
CA ARG A 4 -8.48 13.92 13.32
C ARG A 4 -7.28 14.59 12.66
N ASP A 5 -7.50 15.76 12.07
CA ASP A 5 -6.40 16.54 11.51
C ASP A 5 -5.50 17.04 12.63
N ILE A 6 -4.19 16.99 12.42
CA ILE A 6 -3.23 17.61 13.34
C ILE A 6 -3.43 19.12 13.26
N PRO A 7 -3.63 19.83 14.39
CA PRO A 7 -3.80 21.27 14.38
C PRO A 7 -2.62 21.98 13.70
N ARG A 8 -2.91 23.04 12.92
CA ARG A 8 -1.85 23.83 12.27
C ARG A 8 -1.02 24.55 13.32
N GLY A 9 0.30 24.54 13.18
CA GLY A 9 1.24 25.24 14.06
C GLY A 9 1.82 24.41 15.20
N GLU A 10 1.41 23.14 15.33
CA GLU A 10 1.99 22.22 16.30
C GLU A 10 3.40 21.76 15.90
N SER A 11 4.29 21.62 16.88
CA SER A 11 5.66 21.15 16.66
C SER A 11 5.69 19.63 16.52
N VAL A 12 6.26 19.12 15.42
CA VAL A 12 6.50 17.69 15.23
C VAL A 12 7.85 17.32 15.86
N LEU A 13 7.84 16.35 16.78
CA LEU A 13 9.04 15.83 17.44
C LEU A 13 9.30 14.39 17.00
N GLU A 14 10.52 14.11 16.53
CA GLU A 14 10.96 12.76 16.19
C GLU A 14 11.74 12.15 17.37
N ARG A 15 11.40 10.92 17.76
CA ARG A 15 12.15 10.14 18.75
C ARG A 15 13.11 9.17 18.05
N ARG A 16 14.41 9.22 18.40
CA ARG A 16 15.42 8.23 17.99
C ARG A 16 16.08 7.62 19.22
N GLY A 17 15.66 6.41 19.58
CA GLY A 17 16.05 5.78 20.85
C GLY A 17 15.53 6.60 22.04
N GLU A 18 16.44 7.17 22.83
CA GLU A 18 16.11 8.02 23.99
C GLU A 18 16.11 9.52 23.70
N ARG A 19 16.49 9.93 22.48
CA ARG A 19 16.62 11.36 22.11
C ARG A 19 15.40 11.86 21.33
N TRP A 20 15.07 13.12 21.54
CA TRP A 20 14.01 13.85 20.82
C TRP A 20 14.61 14.98 19.99
N ARG A 21 14.09 15.21 18.78
CA ARG A 21 14.47 16.34 17.93
C ARG A 21 13.24 17.01 17.32
N ALA A 22 13.23 18.35 17.30
CA ALA A 22 12.26 19.13 16.53
C ALA A 22 12.67 19.12 15.05
N GLY A 23 11.72 18.85 14.15
CA GLY A 23 12.01 18.80 12.71
C GLY A 23 10.80 18.47 11.86
N ALA A 24 10.99 18.46 10.54
CA ALA A 24 10.03 17.87 9.61
C ALA A 24 10.26 16.36 9.56
N ILE A 25 9.21 15.57 9.77
CA ILE A 25 9.25 14.12 9.55
C ILE A 25 8.51 13.84 8.24
N GLU A 26 9.19 13.19 7.30
CA GLU A 26 8.55 12.52 6.17
C GLU A 26 8.23 11.08 6.58
N PHE A 27 6.96 10.70 6.52
CA PHE A 27 6.52 9.33 6.82
C PHE A 27 5.75 8.73 5.66
N ALA A 28 5.83 7.40 5.57
CA ALA A 28 5.23 6.63 4.49
C ALA A 28 3.70 6.62 4.52
N ALA A 29 3.06 6.64 3.35
CA ALA A 29 1.65 6.31 3.27
C ALA A 29 1.44 4.88 3.80
N GLY A 30 0.64 4.76 4.86
CA GLY A 30 0.44 3.50 5.57
C GLY A 30 1.38 3.24 6.75
N SER A 31 2.30 4.16 7.07
CA SER A 31 3.01 4.16 8.35
C SER A 31 2.00 4.14 9.50
N ARG A 32 2.31 3.34 10.52
CA ARG A 32 1.50 3.33 11.75
C ARG A 32 1.88 4.56 12.54
N ALA A 33 0.87 5.36 12.89
CA ALA A 33 1.05 6.49 13.77
C ALA A 33 0.15 6.32 14.99
N THR A 34 0.71 6.58 16.17
CA THR A 34 0.02 6.60 17.45
C THR A 34 -0.09 8.04 17.89
N LEU A 35 -1.32 8.52 18.04
CA LEU A 35 -1.58 9.83 18.61
C LEU A 35 -1.82 9.69 20.11
N TRP A 36 -0.93 10.26 20.89
CA TRP A 36 -1.02 10.28 22.35
C TRP A 36 -1.72 11.57 22.78
N CYS A 37 -2.84 11.41 23.49
CA CYS A 37 -3.66 12.53 23.95
C CYS A 37 -3.73 12.58 25.48
N ALA A 38 -3.68 13.80 26.02
CA ALA A 38 -3.93 14.12 27.42
C ALA A 38 -5.18 15.03 27.49
N GLY A 39 -6.34 14.44 27.77
CA GLY A 39 -7.62 15.13 27.64
C GLY A 39 -7.93 15.46 26.18
N GLU A 40 -8.23 16.73 25.88
CA GLU A 40 -8.51 17.19 24.53
C GLU A 40 -7.25 17.52 23.72
N ALA A 41 -6.11 17.69 24.38
CA ALA A 41 -4.84 17.98 23.74
C ALA A 41 -4.17 16.68 23.27
N CYS A 42 -3.66 16.66 22.04
CA CYS A 42 -2.94 15.52 21.47
C CYS A 42 -1.50 15.92 21.13
N PRO A 43 -0.62 16.11 22.13
CA PRO A 43 0.67 16.75 21.95
C PRO A 43 1.72 15.90 21.26
N VAL A 44 1.51 14.58 21.13
CA VAL A 44 2.53 13.68 20.58
C VAL A 44 1.91 12.78 19.51
N LEU A 45 2.46 12.88 18.30
CA LEU A 45 2.28 11.90 17.24
C LEU A 45 3.56 11.08 17.13
N GLU A 46 3.49 9.82 17.53
CA GLU A 46 4.57 8.85 17.34
C GLU A 46 4.34 8.11 16.03
N VAL A 47 5.30 8.13 15.11
CA VAL A 47 5.19 7.42 13.83
C VAL A 47 6.24 6.32 13.79
N GLU A 48 5.78 5.07 13.67
CA GLU A 48 6.66 3.95 13.37
C GLU A 48 7.06 4.05 11.89
N ALA A 49 8.31 4.46 11.66
CA ALA A 49 8.87 4.48 10.33
C ALA A 49 8.92 3.03 9.80
N LEU A 50 8.26 2.78 8.66
CA LEU A 50 8.45 1.54 7.93
C LEU A 50 9.85 1.59 7.31
N GLU A 51 10.82 0.98 7.99
CA GLU A 51 12.15 0.70 7.44
C GLU A 51 11.99 -0.35 6.33
N ASP A 52 11.75 0.12 5.11
CA ASP A 52 11.82 -0.69 3.90
C ASP A 52 12.86 -0.03 2.99
N ALA A 53 13.68 -0.82 2.30
CA ALA A 53 14.78 -0.33 1.45
C ALA A 53 14.29 0.65 0.36
N ASP A 54 12.99 0.58 0.04
CA ASP A 54 12.30 1.41 -0.95
C ASP A 54 11.63 2.68 -0.38
N ALA A 55 11.70 2.91 0.93
CA ALA A 55 10.99 4.00 1.60
C ALA A 55 11.41 5.40 1.13
N GLY A 56 12.64 5.56 0.63
CA GLY A 56 13.20 6.82 0.15
C GLY A 56 13.07 7.08 -1.36
N SER A 57 12.50 6.16 -2.15
CA SER A 57 12.40 6.34 -3.60
C SER A 57 11.20 7.20 -3.98
N ALA A 58 11.43 8.33 -4.65
CA ALA A 58 10.36 9.19 -5.18
C ALA A 58 9.41 8.44 -6.14
N TRP A 59 9.87 7.33 -6.72
CA TRP A 59 9.14 6.51 -7.69
C TRP A 59 8.14 5.53 -7.07
N THR A 60 8.08 5.42 -5.74
CA THR A 60 7.17 4.50 -5.06
C THR A 60 5.87 5.15 -4.62
N TRP A 61 5.73 6.47 -4.69
CA TRP A 61 4.56 7.19 -4.22
C TRP A 61 3.58 7.46 -5.35
N TRP A 62 2.29 7.33 -5.07
CA TRP A 62 1.26 7.57 -6.06
C TRP A 62 0.03 8.21 -5.44
N VAL A 63 -0.62 9.04 -6.25
CA VAL A 63 -1.92 9.64 -5.95
C VAL A 63 -2.90 9.22 -7.03
N ARG A 64 -4.10 8.84 -6.60
CA ARG A 64 -5.26 8.67 -7.47
C ARG A 64 -6.43 9.39 -6.82
N GLU A 65 -7.19 10.13 -7.61
CA GLU A 65 -8.36 10.86 -7.12
C GLU A 65 -9.55 10.52 -7.99
N PHE A 66 -10.67 10.19 -7.36
CA PHE A 66 -11.89 9.78 -8.04
C PHE A 66 -13.07 10.62 -7.53
N PRO A 67 -13.79 11.33 -8.41
CA PRO A 67 -15.13 11.83 -8.10
C PRO A 67 -16.04 10.70 -7.58
N LEU A 68 -16.94 11.01 -6.64
CA LEU A 68 -17.76 9.98 -5.95
C LEU A 68 -18.66 9.16 -6.90
N ASP A 69 -19.11 9.76 -7.99
CA ASP A 69 -19.91 9.13 -9.04
C ASP A 69 -19.10 8.19 -9.94
N GLU A 70 -17.87 8.58 -10.30
CA GLU A 70 -16.95 7.71 -11.04
C GLU A 70 -16.60 6.49 -10.17
N LEU A 71 -16.27 6.75 -8.91
CA LEU A 71 -15.97 5.71 -7.92
C LEU A 71 -17.15 4.75 -7.76
N GLY A 72 -18.37 5.28 -7.68
CA GLY A 72 -19.58 4.48 -7.61
C GLY A 72 -19.81 3.63 -8.85
N SER A 73 -19.54 4.18 -10.04
CA SER A 73 -19.66 3.48 -11.31
C SER A 73 -18.68 2.31 -11.43
N ARG A 74 -17.41 2.52 -11.06
CA ARG A 74 -16.37 1.47 -11.08
C ARG A 74 -16.60 0.35 -10.06
N LEU A 75 -17.21 0.67 -8.91
CA LEU A 75 -17.40 -0.27 -7.81
C LEU A 75 -18.81 -0.90 -7.77
N GLY A 76 -19.73 -0.38 -8.59
CA GLY A 76 -21.14 -0.76 -8.56
C GLY A 76 -21.82 -0.37 -7.24
N VAL A 77 -21.52 0.83 -6.72
CA VAL A 77 -22.10 1.37 -5.48
C VAL A 77 -22.73 2.73 -5.79
N LYS A 78 -24.05 2.84 -5.65
CA LYS A 78 -24.76 4.11 -5.90
C LYS A 78 -24.53 5.10 -4.78
N GLY A 79 -24.25 6.36 -5.13
CA GLY A 79 -24.13 7.48 -4.19
C GLY A 79 -23.09 7.21 -3.11
N VAL A 80 -21.85 6.91 -3.51
CA VAL A 80 -20.73 6.65 -2.58
C VAL A 80 -20.58 7.81 -1.60
N ARG A 81 -20.41 7.49 -0.31
CA ARG A 81 -20.25 8.44 0.78
C ARG A 81 -18.90 8.29 1.46
N ALA A 82 -18.45 7.05 1.68
CA ALA A 82 -17.16 6.78 2.30
C ALA A 82 -16.53 5.49 1.77
N VAL A 83 -15.22 5.45 1.83
CA VAL A 83 -14.39 4.25 1.67
C VAL A 83 -13.60 4.08 2.94
N THR A 84 -13.57 2.88 3.49
CA THR A 84 -12.87 2.57 4.73
C THR A 84 -12.12 1.26 4.59
N VAL A 85 -10.82 1.26 4.88
CA VAL A 85 -10.05 0.02 4.99
C VAL A 85 -10.44 -0.66 6.30
N THR A 86 -11.12 -1.80 6.21
CA THR A 86 -11.65 -2.55 7.35
C THR A 86 -10.63 -3.52 7.92
N ARG A 87 -9.71 -4.02 7.08
CA ARG A 87 -8.65 -4.94 7.50
C ARG A 87 -7.34 -4.66 6.76
N ARG A 88 -6.24 -4.63 7.51
CA ARG A 88 -4.86 -4.55 6.98
C ARG A 88 -4.08 -5.82 7.30
N GLY A 89 -3.17 -6.18 6.41
CA GLY A 89 -2.18 -7.25 6.64
C GLY A 89 -0.95 -6.75 7.41
N VAL A 90 -0.01 -7.65 7.68
CA VAL A 90 1.24 -7.34 8.39
C VAL A 90 2.07 -6.26 7.68
N SER A 91 2.02 -6.21 6.35
CA SER A 91 2.71 -5.20 5.54
C SER A 91 1.95 -3.86 5.45
N GLY A 92 0.87 -3.67 6.20
CA GLY A 92 0.00 -2.49 6.13
C GLY A 92 -0.96 -2.43 4.93
N ARG A 93 -0.85 -3.35 3.97
CA ARG A 93 -1.72 -3.43 2.78
C ARG A 93 -3.17 -3.72 3.15
N ALA A 94 -4.11 -3.06 2.47
CA ALA A 94 -5.52 -3.32 2.63
C ALA A 94 -5.87 -4.75 2.15
N LEU A 95 -6.39 -5.56 3.06
CA LEU A 95 -6.94 -6.90 2.76
C LEU A 95 -8.44 -6.83 2.48
N SER A 96 -9.14 -5.93 3.16
CA SER A 96 -10.58 -5.69 3.02
C SER A 96 -10.89 -4.20 3.06
N VAL A 97 -11.83 -3.76 2.22
CA VAL A 97 -12.25 -2.38 2.07
C VAL A 97 -13.76 -2.33 1.99
N SER A 98 -14.39 -1.53 2.86
CA SER A 98 -15.81 -1.25 2.83
C SER A 98 -16.10 0.05 2.11
N VAL A 99 -17.15 0.06 1.30
CA VAL A 99 -17.60 1.23 0.54
C VAL A 99 -19.05 1.47 0.88
N SER A 100 -19.34 2.58 1.55
CA SER A 100 -20.70 2.96 1.90
C SER A 100 -21.29 3.88 0.84
N GLY A 101 -22.57 3.69 0.55
CA GLY A 101 -23.33 4.52 -0.36
C GLY A 101 -24.80 4.65 0.05
N GLN A 102 -25.64 5.02 -0.90
CA GLN A 102 -27.07 5.25 -0.66
C GLN A 102 -27.84 3.96 -0.31
N GLY A 103 -27.36 2.79 -0.77
CA GLY A 103 -27.99 1.49 -0.55
C GLY A 103 -27.37 0.64 0.56
N GLY A 104 -26.56 1.23 1.44
CA GLY A 104 -25.79 0.52 2.46
C GLY A 104 -24.30 0.42 2.11
N SER A 105 -23.61 -0.57 2.68
CA SER A 105 -22.18 -0.78 2.49
C SER A 105 -21.89 -2.07 1.73
N LYS A 106 -20.89 -2.03 0.85
CA LYS A 106 -20.38 -3.19 0.12
C LYS A 106 -18.92 -3.43 0.48
N GLU A 107 -18.59 -4.68 0.77
CA GLU A 107 -17.24 -5.10 1.10
C GLU A 107 -16.48 -5.60 -0.13
N PHE A 108 -15.20 -5.27 -0.23
CA PHE A 108 -14.30 -5.68 -1.29
C PHE A 108 -13.03 -6.31 -0.69
N GLY A 109 -12.54 -7.37 -1.31
CA GLY A 109 -11.16 -7.81 -1.09
C GLY A 109 -10.18 -6.79 -1.68
N GLY A 110 -9.06 -6.52 -1.00
CA GLY A 110 -8.11 -5.48 -1.39
C GLY A 110 -7.62 -5.57 -2.84
N MET A 111 -7.32 -6.78 -3.32
CA MET A 111 -6.90 -6.99 -4.73
C MET A 111 -8.03 -6.78 -5.74
N ALA A 112 -9.28 -7.06 -5.37
CA ALA A 112 -10.43 -6.77 -6.22
C ALA A 112 -10.67 -5.25 -6.27
N PHE A 113 -10.60 -4.58 -5.12
CA PHE A 113 -10.72 -3.13 -5.00
C PHE A 113 -9.63 -2.40 -5.82
N ARG A 114 -8.37 -2.83 -5.67
CA ARG A 114 -7.24 -2.33 -6.45
C ARG A 114 -7.49 -2.45 -7.95
N ARG A 115 -7.92 -3.63 -8.42
CA ARG A 115 -8.19 -3.87 -9.85
C ARG A 115 -9.33 -3.01 -10.37
N ALA A 116 -10.43 -2.88 -9.62
CA ALA A 116 -11.59 -2.09 -10.03
C ALA A 116 -11.26 -0.60 -10.24
N LEU A 117 -10.28 -0.08 -9.48
CA LEU A 117 -9.88 1.32 -9.53
C LEU A 117 -8.54 1.56 -10.22
N ASP A 118 -7.93 0.52 -10.78
CA ASP A 118 -6.58 0.57 -11.37
C ASP A 118 -5.54 1.22 -10.42
N LEU A 119 -5.57 0.81 -9.14
CA LEU A 119 -4.63 1.33 -8.15
C LEU A 119 -3.25 0.66 -8.30
N PRO A 120 -2.15 1.41 -8.13
CA PRO A 120 -0.78 0.87 -8.18
C PRO A 120 -0.41 -0.10 -7.04
N ASP A 121 -1.05 -0.03 -5.88
CA ASP A 121 -0.87 -0.90 -4.70
C ASP A 121 -2.16 -0.94 -3.84
N THR A 122 -2.26 -1.88 -2.90
CA THR A 122 -3.24 -1.88 -1.80
C THR A 122 -2.70 -1.22 -0.53
N LEU A 123 -1.43 -0.80 -0.52
CA LEU A 123 -0.87 0.05 0.53
C LEU A 123 -1.24 1.51 0.27
N PHE A 124 -2.41 1.90 0.77
CA PHE A 124 -2.89 3.28 0.67
C PHE A 124 -3.66 3.72 1.90
N VAL A 125 -3.83 5.04 1.99
CA VAL A 125 -4.83 5.74 2.81
C VAL A 125 -5.79 6.48 1.90
N VAL A 126 -7.00 6.74 2.40
CA VAL A 126 -8.04 7.46 1.66
C VAL A 126 -8.49 8.68 2.47
N SER A 127 -8.63 9.82 1.80
CA SER A 127 -9.10 11.06 2.40
C SER A 127 -10.16 11.72 1.51
N PRO A 128 -11.12 12.46 2.09
CA PRO A 128 -11.98 13.36 1.32
C PRO A 128 -11.15 14.36 0.51
N SER A 129 -11.63 14.71 -0.68
CA SER A 129 -11.02 15.72 -1.55
C SER A 129 -12.09 16.41 -2.40
N ARG A 130 -11.67 17.40 -3.19
CA ARG A 130 -12.48 18.01 -4.25
C ARG A 130 -11.71 17.96 -5.57
N ASN A 131 -12.34 17.40 -6.59
CA ASN A 131 -11.83 17.38 -7.95
C ASN A 131 -12.65 18.33 -8.82
N ALA A 132 -12.05 19.42 -9.32
CA ALA A 132 -12.75 20.46 -10.08
C ALA A 132 -14.05 20.94 -9.38
N GLY A 133 -14.00 21.15 -8.06
CA GLY A 133 -15.14 21.58 -7.24
C GLY A 133 -16.12 20.47 -6.82
N ARG A 134 -16.01 19.27 -7.40
CA ARG A 134 -16.90 18.14 -7.12
C ARG A 134 -16.39 17.30 -5.95
N PRO A 135 -17.27 16.71 -5.11
CA PRO A 135 -16.87 15.78 -4.08
C PRO A 135 -16.10 14.59 -4.66
N ALA A 136 -14.95 14.27 -4.07
CA ALA A 136 -14.07 13.21 -4.51
C ALA A 136 -13.42 12.51 -3.31
N LEU A 137 -12.84 11.34 -3.56
CA LEU A 137 -11.91 10.70 -2.64
C LEU A 137 -10.52 10.64 -3.27
N ARG A 138 -9.52 11.02 -2.48
CA ARG A 138 -8.11 10.92 -2.82
C ARG A 138 -7.49 9.72 -2.13
N PHE A 139 -6.85 8.89 -2.91
CA PHE A 139 -6.05 7.75 -2.49
C PHE A 139 -4.58 8.14 -2.57
N LEU A 140 -3.91 8.08 -1.43
CA LEU A 140 -2.48 8.31 -1.29
C LEU A 140 -1.85 6.98 -0.94
N GLY A 141 -0.97 6.48 -1.81
CA GLY A 141 -0.37 5.16 -1.61
C GLY A 141 1.10 5.10 -1.92
N ARG A 142 1.67 3.96 -1.57
CA ARG A 142 3.08 3.62 -1.77
C ARG A 142 3.22 2.22 -2.35
N GLY A 143 4.26 2.02 -3.15
CA GLY A 143 4.54 0.78 -3.86
C GLY A 143 3.90 0.73 -5.26
N TRP A 144 4.47 -0.11 -6.13
CA TRP A 144 3.95 -0.37 -7.46
C TRP A 144 4.05 -1.86 -7.76
N GLY A 145 2.98 -2.61 -7.46
CA GLY A 145 2.96 -4.08 -7.57
C GLY A 145 2.00 -4.74 -6.60
N HIS A 146 1.70 -6.02 -6.80
CA HIS A 146 0.72 -6.76 -5.99
C HIS A 146 1.23 -7.16 -4.58
N GLY A 147 2.48 -6.82 -4.24
CA GLY A 147 3.05 -7.05 -2.91
C GLY A 147 3.32 -8.50 -2.56
N VAL A 148 3.49 -9.37 -3.57
CA VAL A 148 3.81 -10.81 -3.41
C VAL A 148 5.07 -11.12 -4.19
N GLY A 149 5.99 -11.87 -3.58
CA GLY A 149 7.28 -12.22 -4.18
C GLY A 149 8.31 -11.12 -4.04
N MET A 150 9.12 -10.92 -5.08
CA MET A 150 10.24 -9.99 -5.06
C MET A 150 9.83 -8.56 -5.41
N CYS A 151 10.18 -7.59 -4.57
CA CYS A 151 10.17 -6.18 -4.96
C CYS A 151 11.40 -5.89 -5.83
N GLN A 152 11.19 -5.47 -7.08
CA GLN A 152 12.31 -5.21 -8.01
C GLN A 152 13.20 -4.05 -7.54
N ASN A 153 12.63 -3.01 -6.95
CA ASN A 153 13.40 -1.87 -6.44
C ASN A 153 14.19 -2.24 -5.18
N GLY A 154 13.58 -2.95 -4.22
CA GLY A 154 14.30 -3.44 -3.06
C GLY A 154 15.39 -4.46 -3.42
N ALA A 155 15.15 -5.33 -4.41
CA ALA A 155 16.18 -6.21 -4.97
C ALA A 155 17.34 -5.41 -5.60
N TYR A 156 17.04 -4.34 -6.34
CA TYR A 156 18.03 -3.42 -6.88
C TYR A 156 18.82 -2.70 -5.78
N GLY A 157 18.15 -2.24 -4.72
CA GLY A 157 18.77 -1.61 -3.55
C GLY A 157 19.73 -2.55 -2.82
N LEU A 158 19.30 -3.79 -2.57
CA LEU A 158 20.15 -4.85 -1.99
C LEU A 158 21.36 -5.15 -2.88
N ALA A 159 21.18 -5.25 -4.20
CA ALA A 159 22.27 -5.47 -5.14
C ALA A 159 23.28 -4.30 -5.13
N ARG A 160 22.81 -3.05 -5.07
CA ARG A 160 23.68 -1.88 -4.89
C ARG A 160 24.41 -1.86 -3.55
N GLY A 161 23.82 -2.44 -2.52
CA GLY A 161 24.43 -2.68 -1.21
C GLY A 161 25.42 -3.85 -1.18
N GLY A 162 25.62 -4.56 -2.29
CA GLY A 162 26.56 -5.68 -2.41
C GLY A 162 25.95 -7.06 -2.18
N ALA A 163 24.64 -7.17 -1.96
CA ALA A 163 23.98 -8.46 -1.81
C ALA A 163 24.01 -9.27 -3.12
N THR A 164 24.28 -10.56 -3.02
CA THR A 164 24.21 -11.50 -4.13
C THR A 164 22.76 -11.83 -4.51
N TYR A 165 22.55 -12.33 -5.73
CA TYR A 165 21.21 -12.74 -6.18
C TYR A 165 20.57 -13.83 -5.27
N VAL A 166 21.39 -14.71 -4.67
CA VAL A 166 20.92 -15.75 -3.74
C VAL A 166 20.39 -15.13 -2.45
N GLU A 167 21.12 -14.16 -1.89
CA GLU A 167 20.70 -13.46 -0.67
C GLU A 167 19.41 -12.68 -0.93
N ILE A 168 19.33 -11.95 -2.05
CA ILE A 168 18.14 -11.23 -2.48
C ILE A 168 16.94 -12.18 -2.61
N LEU A 169 17.08 -13.33 -3.29
CA LEU A 169 16.01 -14.31 -3.43
C LEU A 169 15.56 -14.86 -2.07
N LYS A 170 16.49 -15.15 -1.16
CA LYS A 170 16.17 -15.63 0.19
C LYS A 170 15.50 -14.57 1.06
N THR A 171 15.74 -13.29 0.83
CA THR A 171 15.00 -12.19 1.48
C THR A 171 13.52 -12.20 1.08
N TYR A 172 13.21 -12.44 -0.19
CA TYR A 172 11.84 -12.35 -0.71
C TYR A 172 11.06 -13.67 -0.69
N TYR A 173 11.75 -14.81 -0.68
CA TYR A 173 11.14 -16.12 -0.74
C TYR A 173 11.66 -17.00 0.40
N THR A 174 10.86 -17.15 1.46
CA THR A 174 11.23 -17.96 2.62
C THR A 174 11.18 -19.45 2.29
N GLY A 175 12.21 -20.20 2.69
CA GLY A 175 12.26 -21.66 2.52
C GLY A 175 12.62 -22.15 1.11
N VAL A 176 13.10 -21.28 0.22
CA VAL A 176 13.53 -21.68 -1.12
C VAL A 176 15.00 -22.10 -1.15
N GLU A 177 15.31 -23.06 -2.01
CA GLU A 177 16.66 -23.44 -2.38
C GLU A 177 16.93 -23.02 -3.83
N VAL A 178 18.06 -22.36 -4.06
CA VAL A 178 18.46 -21.91 -5.39
C VAL A 178 19.45 -22.93 -5.95
N THR A 179 19.02 -23.70 -6.95
CA THR A 179 19.85 -24.74 -7.58
C THR A 179 20.11 -24.41 -9.05
N ARG A 180 21.19 -24.97 -9.59
CA ARG A 180 21.48 -24.85 -11.02
C ARG A 180 20.51 -25.75 -11.79
N TRP A 181 19.77 -25.17 -12.73
CA TRP A 181 18.94 -25.93 -13.65
C TRP A 181 19.82 -26.90 -14.44
N GLN A 182 19.53 -28.21 -14.34
CA GLN A 182 20.34 -29.25 -14.99
C GLN A 182 19.86 -29.64 -16.39
N GLY A 183 18.77 -29.05 -16.90
CA GLY A 183 18.21 -29.39 -18.21
C GLY A 183 17.56 -30.77 -18.22
N GLY A 184 16.23 -30.83 -18.24
CA GLY A 184 15.53 -32.07 -18.56
C GLY A 184 15.63 -32.33 -20.08
N ASN A 185 15.92 -33.57 -20.47
CA ASN A 185 15.69 -34.01 -21.86
C ASN A 185 14.22 -33.72 -22.22
N ASP A 186 14.02 -32.98 -23.31
CA ASP A 186 12.73 -32.56 -23.88
C ASP A 186 11.92 -33.74 -24.45
N GLU A 187 11.60 -34.75 -23.64
CA GLU A 187 10.83 -35.93 -24.10
C GLU A 187 9.63 -36.26 -23.19
N GLN A 188 8.96 -35.22 -22.71
CA GLN A 188 7.59 -35.29 -22.17
C GLN A 188 6.93 -33.91 -22.19
N ARG A 189 6.64 -33.39 -23.39
CA ARG A 189 5.57 -32.41 -23.57
C ARG A 189 4.29 -33.19 -23.86
N PRO A 190 3.24 -33.12 -23.03
CA PRO A 190 1.95 -33.67 -23.41
C PRO A 190 1.49 -32.96 -24.69
N GLY A 191 1.19 -33.76 -25.71
CA GLY A 191 0.97 -33.32 -27.07
C GLY A 191 0.02 -32.14 -27.20
N THR A 192 0.39 -31.21 -28.07
CA THR A 192 -0.57 -30.40 -28.79
C THR A 192 -1.56 -31.33 -29.48
N GLY A 193 -2.72 -31.54 -28.84
CA GLY A 193 -3.86 -32.21 -29.45
C GLY A 193 -4.22 -31.50 -30.75
N GLU A 194 -4.33 -32.30 -31.80
CA GLU A 194 -4.63 -31.93 -33.17
C GLU A 194 -5.87 -31.03 -33.25
N ARG A 195 -5.75 -29.91 -33.96
CA ARG A 195 -6.90 -29.30 -34.62
C ARG A 195 -7.17 -30.11 -35.88
N GLY A 196 -8.12 -31.04 -35.80
CA GLY A 196 -8.76 -31.66 -36.96
C GLY A 196 -9.87 -30.76 -37.54
N PRO A 197 -10.26 -31.01 -38.81
CA PRO A 197 -10.80 -30.02 -39.77
C PRO A 197 -12.15 -29.40 -39.40
#